data_AF-A0A8T4RPE0-F1
#
_entry.id   AF-A0A8T4RPE0-F1
#
_cell.length_a   1.000
_cell.length_b   1.000
_cell.length_c   1.000
_cell.angle_alpha   90.00
_cell.angle_beta   90.00
_cell.angle_gamma   90.00
#
_symmetry.space_group_name_H-M   'P 1'
#
loop_
_entity.id
_entity.type
_entity.pdbx_description
1 polymer ?
#
loop_
_entity_poly.entity_id
_entity_poly.type
_entity_poly.pdbx_seq_one_letter_code
_entity_poly.pdbx_strand_id
1 'polypeptide(L)'
;MEYKNFILDKFQEDAIHAIEQNHTVIVSAATGTGKTLIADYTIEKFINLKRRIVYTSPIKALSNQKYKDFKKAFGAENVGILTGDITINRNAQILVMTTEIYRNIVIAKDPLLEHLSYVIFDEIHFISDLERGYVW
;
A
#
# COMPACT_ATOMS: atom_id res chain seq x y z
N MET A 1 5.32 -21.45 2.24
CA MET A 1 5.96 -20.36 1.47
C MET A 1 6.86 -19.59 2.42
N GLU A 2 8.10 -19.33 2.03
CA GLU A 2 9.04 -18.54 2.85
C GLU A 2 9.20 -17.14 2.26
N TYR A 3 9.15 -16.12 3.12
CA TYR A 3 9.35 -14.73 2.73
C TYR A 3 9.95 -13.92 3.89
N LYS A 4 11.01 -13.14 3.63
CA LYS A 4 11.75 -12.35 4.64
C LYS A 4 12.14 -13.13 5.90
N ASN A 5 12.58 -14.38 5.75
CA ASN A 5 12.93 -15.31 6.85
C ASN A 5 11.73 -15.73 7.74
N PHE A 6 10.50 -15.57 7.26
CA PHE A 6 9.30 -16.09 7.90
C PHE A 6 8.69 -17.21 7.06
N ILE A 7 8.13 -18.21 7.73
CA ILE A 7 7.17 -19.15 7.13
C ILE A 7 5.82 -18.44 7.16
N LEU A 8 5.23 -18.24 5.99
CA LEU A 8 3.93 -17.57 5.89
C LEU A 8 2.80 -18.45 6.41
N ASP A 9 1.86 -17.81 7.10
CA ASP A 9 0.60 -18.44 7.50
C ASP A 9 -0.27 -18.71 6.27
N LYS A 10 -1.14 -19.71 6.38
CA LYS A 10 -2.00 -20.16 5.28
C LYS A 10 -2.80 -19.02 4.63
N PHE A 11 -3.35 -18.10 5.42
CA PHE A 11 -4.12 -16.97 4.89
C PHE A 11 -3.25 -15.97 4.09
N GLN A 12 -1.97 -15.83 4.44
CA GLN A 12 -1.03 -14.98 3.71
C GLN A 12 -0.67 -15.63 2.37
N GLU A 13 -0.41 -16.94 2.37
CA GLU A 13 -0.15 -17.70 1.14
C GLU A 13 -1.34 -17.65 0.19
N ASP A 14 -2.55 -17.88 0.69
CA ASP A 14 -3.76 -17.87 -0.12
C ASP A 14 -4.04 -16.48 -0.71
N ALA A 15 -3.81 -15.41 0.07
CA ALA A 15 -3.91 -14.04 -0.43
C ALA A 15 -2.86 -13.75 -1.51
N ILE A 16 -1.61 -14.16 -1.32
CA ILE A 16 -0.54 -13.97 -2.31
C ILE A 16 -0.85 -14.72 -3.60
N HIS A 17 -1.22 -16.01 -3.52
CA HIS A 17 -1.58 -16.78 -4.71
C HIS A 17 -2.75 -16.17 -5.48
N ALA A 18 -3.76 -15.64 -4.78
CA ALA A 18 -4.87 -14.93 -5.41
C ALA A 18 -4.40 -13.65 -6.13
N ILE A 19 -3.52 -12.86 -5.51
CA ILE A 19 -2.92 -11.67 -6.13
C ILE A 19 -2.09 -12.03 -7.38
N GLU A 20 -1.31 -13.10 -7.32
CA GLU A 20 -0.52 -13.59 -8.47
C GLU A 20 -1.40 -14.05 -9.65
N GLN A 21 -2.64 -14.46 -9.37
CA GLN A 21 -3.66 -14.77 -10.37
C GLN A 21 -4.47 -13.54 -10.82
N ASN A 22 -4.05 -12.33 -10.43
CA ASN A 22 -4.71 -11.06 -10.70
C ASN A 22 -6.11 -10.92 -10.06
N HIS A 23 -6.36 -11.60 -8.93
CA HIS A 23 -7.56 -11.37 -8.14
C HIS A 23 -7.37 -10.24 -7.11
N THR A 24 -8.45 -9.50 -6.84
CA THR A 24 -8.52 -8.57 -5.69
C THR A 24 -8.77 -9.36 -4.42
N VAL A 25 -8.05 -9.03 -3.35
CA VAL A 25 -8.19 -9.70 -2.05
C VAL A 25 -8.65 -8.73 -0.96
N ILE A 26 -9.48 -9.23 -0.04
CA ILE A 26 -9.80 -8.57 1.23
C ILE A 26 -9.29 -9.48 2.34
N VAL A 27 -8.38 -8.97 3.15
CA VAL A 27 -7.75 -9.74 4.23
C VAL A 27 -8.18 -9.16 5.57
N SER A 28 -9.00 -9.92 6.30
CA SER A 28 -9.41 -9.59 7.67
C SER A 28 -8.69 -10.51 8.65
N ALA A 29 -7.72 -9.95 9.37
CA ALA A 29 -7.00 -10.65 10.43
C ALA A 29 -6.62 -9.65 11.53
N ALA A 30 -6.38 -10.12 12.75
CA ALA A 30 -6.05 -9.25 13.89
C ALA A 30 -4.75 -8.46 13.66
N THR A 31 -4.58 -7.34 14.37
CA THR A 31 -3.30 -6.61 14.35
C THR A 31 -2.19 -7.47 14.95
N GLY A 32 -0.99 -7.41 14.38
CA GLY A 32 0.14 -8.24 14.80
C GLY A 32 0.23 -9.61 14.12
N THR A 33 -0.75 -10.04 13.32
CA THR A 33 -0.70 -11.33 12.59
C THR A 33 0.10 -11.27 11.27
N GLY A 34 0.85 -10.20 11.04
CA GLY A 34 1.70 -10.09 9.85
C GLY A 34 0.97 -9.82 8.53
N LYS A 35 -0.24 -9.25 8.52
CA LYS A 35 -0.95 -8.83 7.29
C LYS A 35 -0.05 -8.04 6.32
N THR A 36 0.82 -7.20 6.87
CA THR A 36 1.80 -6.39 6.12
C THR A 36 2.69 -7.21 5.20
N LEU A 37 2.98 -8.48 5.50
CA LEU A 37 3.81 -9.32 4.64
C LEU A 37 3.19 -9.55 3.26
N ILE A 38 1.86 -9.54 3.16
CA ILE A 38 1.14 -9.66 1.88
C ILE A 38 1.37 -8.41 1.03
N ALA A 39 1.30 -7.22 1.66
CA ALA A 39 1.57 -5.94 1.01
C ALA A 39 3.03 -5.83 0.55
N ASP A 40 3.97 -6.17 1.43
CA ASP A 40 5.40 -6.18 1.13
C ASP A 40 5.73 -7.12 -0.05
N TYR A 41 5.20 -8.34 -0.01
CA TYR A 41 5.37 -9.31 -1.10
C TYR A 41 4.84 -8.77 -2.42
N THR A 42 3.63 -8.20 -2.40
CA THR A 42 3.00 -7.62 -3.58
C THR A 42 3.87 -6.50 -4.16
N ILE A 43 4.38 -5.60 -3.32
CA ILE A 43 5.25 -4.51 -3.78
C ILE A 43 6.52 -5.07 -4.42
N GLU A 44 7.21 -5.99 -3.74
CA GLU A 44 8.46 -6.56 -4.20
C GLU A 44 8.30 -7.36 -5.50
N LYS A 45 7.20 -8.11 -5.64
CA LYS A 45 6.91 -8.90 -6.84
C LYS A 45 6.68 -8.02 -8.06
N PHE A 46 5.94 -6.93 -7.89
CA PHE A 46 5.44 -6.12 -9.01
C PHE A 46 6.27 -4.87 -9.29
N ILE A 47 7.24 -4.49 -8.44
CA ILE A 47 8.15 -3.37 -8.68
C ILE A 47 8.97 -3.54 -9.97
N ASN A 48 9.39 -4.76 -10.32
CA ASN A 48 10.20 -4.98 -11.52
C ASN A 48 9.40 -4.87 -12.83
N LEU A 49 8.06 -4.86 -12.76
CA LEU A 49 7.20 -4.69 -13.94
C LEU A 49 7.07 -3.23 -14.40
N LYS A 50 7.84 -2.30 -13.81
CA LYS A 50 7.77 -0.85 -14.05
C LYS A 50 6.36 -0.27 -13.88
N ARG A 51 5.53 -0.91 -13.06
CA ARG A 51 4.17 -0.45 -12.76
C ARG A 51 4.14 0.25 -11.41
N ARG A 52 3.27 1.25 -11.27
CA ARG A 52 3.14 2.04 -10.03
C ARG A 52 2.29 1.31 -9.01
N ILE A 53 2.66 1.43 -7.74
CA ILE A 53 1.94 0.87 -6.60
C ILE A 53 1.68 1.97 -5.59
N VAL A 54 0.44 2.05 -5.10
CA VAL A 54 0.05 2.97 -4.04
C VAL A 54 -0.20 2.18 -2.75
N TYR A 55 0.35 2.67 -1.65
CA TYR A 55 0.03 2.23 -0.30
C TYR A 55 -0.70 3.35 0.43
N THR A 56 -1.94 3.13 0.82
CA THR A 56 -2.72 4.10 1.58
C THR A 56 -2.77 3.71 3.06
N SER A 57 -2.69 4.70 3.93
CA SER A 57 -2.92 4.53 5.37
C SER A 57 -3.83 5.65 5.90
N PRO A 58 -4.68 5.39 6.91
CA PRO A 58 -5.60 6.41 7.41
C PRO A 58 -4.90 7.53 8.18
N ILE A 59 -3.64 7.39 8.61
CA ILE A 59 -3.00 8.39 9.48
C ILE A 59 -1.63 8.78 8.94
N LYS A 60 -1.30 10.07 9.01
CA LYS A 60 0.00 10.63 8.59
C LYS A 60 1.19 9.94 9.28
N ALA A 61 1.07 9.65 10.58
CA ALA A 61 2.12 8.97 11.34
C ALA A 61 2.45 7.58 10.77
N LEU A 62 1.42 6.78 10.47
CA LEU A 62 1.57 5.46 9.85
C LEU A 62 2.11 5.55 8.42
N SER A 63 1.66 6.54 7.65
CA SER A 63 2.21 6.85 6.32
C SER A 63 3.71 7.17 6.40
N ASN A 64 4.13 8.00 7.36
CA ASN A 64 5.54 8.35 7.57
C ASN A 64 6.39 7.14 7.98
N GLN A 65 5.85 6.27 8.84
CA GLN A 65 6.52 5.03 9.24
C GLN A 65 6.71 4.11 8.02
N LYS A 66 5.62 3.86 7.28
CA LYS A 66 5.66 3.01 6.08
C LYS A 66 6.61 3.56 5.01
N TYR A 67 6.64 4.88 4.81
CA TYR A 67 7.58 5.53 3.91
C TYR A 67 9.04 5.26 4.31
N LYS A 68 9.39 5.33 5.60
CA LYS A 68 10.74 5.00 6.08
C LYS A 68 11.07 3.52 5.86
N ASP A 69 10.12 2.63 6.15
CA ASP A 69 10.30 1.19 5.99
C ASP A 69 10.51 0.81 4.51
N PHE A 70 9.68 1.35 3.62
CA PHE A 70 9.78 1.13 2.19
C PHE A 70 11.03 1.77 1.60
N LYS A 71 11.41 2.98 2.04
CA LYS A 71 12.67 3.60 1.62
C LYS A 71 13.88 2.75 1.98
N LYS A 72 13.86 2.10 3.15
CA LYS A 72 14.91 1.16 3.57
C LYS A 72 14.90 -0.13 2.73
N ALA A 73 13.72 -0.63 2.37
CA ALA A 73 13.57 -1.89 1.63
C ALA A 73 13.81 -1.77 0.13
N PHE A 74 13.39 -0.67 -0.50
CA PHE A 74 13.31 -0.52 -1.96
C PHE A 74 14.17 0.61 -2.53
N GLY A 75 14.88 1.37 -1.70
CA GLY A 75 15.69 2.51 -2.13
C GLY A 75 14.93 3.83 -2.10
N ALA A 76 15.67 4.93 -1.91
CA ALA A 76 15.10 6.27 -1.76
C ALA A 76 14.50 6.81 -3.05
N GLU A 77 15.06 6.41 -4.19
CA GLU A 77 14.69 6.81 -5.53
C GLU A 77 13.36 6.18 -5.98
N ASN A 78 13.02 5.00 -5.44
CA ASN A 78 11.83 4.25 -5.85
C ASN A 78 10.59 4.54 -4.99
N VAL A 79 10.75 5.29 -3.89
CA VAL A 79 9.68 5.52 -2.90
C VAL A 79 9.41 7.00 -2.73
N GLY A 80 8.13 7.37 -2.81
CA GLY A 80 7.61 8.70 -2.53
C GLY A 80 6.57 8.69 -1.42
N ILE A 81 6.31 9.86 -0.85
CA ILE A 81 5.24 10.08 0.12
C ILE A 81 4.43 11.32 -0.24
N LEU A 82 3.11 11.19 -0.25
CA LEU A 82 2.17 12.28 -0.44
C LEU A 82 1.21 12.34 0.76
N THR A 83 1.31 13.40 1.55
CA THR A 83 0.34 13.71 2.59
C THR A 83 -0.22 15.11 2.35
N GLY A 84 -1.17 15.55 3.18
CA GLY A 84 -1.66 16.93 3.12
C GLY A 84 -0.58 18.00 3.38
N ASP A 85 0.53 17.64 4.03
CA ASP A 85 1.58 18.60 4.42
C ASP A 85 2.83 18.51 3.55
N ILE A 86 3.16 17.31 3.07
CA ILE A 86 4.41 17.04 2.34
C ILE A 86 4.16 16.24 1.07
N THR A 87 4.91 16.57 0.03
CA THR A 87 5.05 15.75 -1.17
C THR A 87 6.52 15.54 -1.43
N ILE A 88 6.95 14.27 -1.41
CA ILE A 88 8.34 13.87 -1.67
C ILE A 88 8.31 12.80 -2.74
N ASN A 89 9.14 12.98 -3.78
CA ASN A 89 9.32 12.03 -4.87
C ASN A 89 7.98 11.55 -5.48
N ARG A 90 7.13 12.49 -5.93
CA ARG A 90 5.78 12.21 -6.47
C ARG A 90 5.79 11.22 -7.64
N ASN A 91 6.87 11.20 -8.41
CA ASN A 91 7.01 10.35 -9.59
C ASN A 91 7.54 8.95 -9.25
N ALA A 92 7.83 8.67 -7.98
CA ALA A 92 8.25 7.36 -7.52
C ALA A 92 7.31 6.25 -7.97
N GLN A 93 7.88 5.06 -8.08
CA GLN A 93 7.13 3.88 -8.43
C GLN A 93 6.24 3.39 -7.27
N ILE A 94 6.74 3.48 -6.05
CA ILE A 94 5.98 3.18 -4.83
C ILE A 94 5.59 4.50 -4.17
N LEU A 95 4.30 4.72 -4.00
CA LEU A 95 3.78 5.92 -3.37
C LEU A 95 3.05 5.56 -2.09
N VAL A 96 3.54 6.11 -0.97
CA VAL A 96 2.82 6.06 0.30
C VAL A 96 1.99 7.32 0.45
N MET A 97 0.71 7.21 0.78
CA MET A 97 -0.14 8.39 0.97
C MET A 97 -1.25 8.16 1.98
N THR A 98 -1.86 9.25 2.46
CA THR A 98 -3.09 9.09 3.24
C THR A 98 -4.28 8.76 2.32
N THR A 99 -5.31 8.10 2.86
CA THR A 99 -6.51 7.76 2.09
C THR A 99 -7.16 9.00 1.46
N GLU A 100 -7.15 10.16 2.13
CA GLU A 100 -7.67 11.43 1.60
C GLU A 100 -6.93 11.89 0.35
N ILE A 101 -5.60 11.76 0.35
CA ILE A 101 -4.78 12.16 -0.80
C ILE A 101 -5.07 11.24 -1.98
N TYR A 102 -5.17 9.93 -1.74
CA TYR A 102 -5.55 8.98 -2.79
C TYR A 102 -6.93 9.30 -3.36
N ARG A 103 -7.94 9.53 -2.51
CA ARG A 103 -9.28 9.94 -2.93
C ARG A 103 -9.23 11.19 -3.81
N ASN A 104 -8.47 12.21 -3.41
CA ASN A 104 -8.35 13.45 -4.18
C ASN A 104 -7.71 13.22 -5.56
N ILE A 105 -6.67 12.37 -5.64
CA ILE A 105 -6.03 11.96 -6.90
C ILE A 105 -7.05 11.26 -7.82
N VAL A 106 -7.87 10.36 -7.27
CA VAL A 106 -8.94 9.64 -8.00
C VAL A 106 -10.00 10.62 -8.53
N ILE A 107 -10.52 11.49 -7.68
CA ILE A 107 -11.54 12.49 -8.06
C ILE A 107 -11.01 13.44 -9.14
N ALA A 108 -9.76 13.89 -8.99
CA ALA A 108 -9.12 14.79 -9.93
C ALA A 108 -8.72 14.11 -11.25
N LYS A 109 -8.84 12.78 -11.36
CA LYS A 109 -8.34 11.98 -12.49
C LYS A 109 -6.88 12.29 -12.80
N ASP A 110 -6.07 12.36 -11.74
CA ASP A 110 -4.67 12.75 -11.87
C ASP A 110 -3.90 11.76 -12.78
N PRO A 111 -3.03 12.25 -13.70
CA PRO A 111 -2.21 11.39 -14.55
C PRO A 111 -1.34 10.40 -13.78
N LEU A 112 -1.13 10.61 -12.48
CA LEU A 112 -0.46 9.64 -11.60
C LEU A 112 -1.12 8.25 -11.62
N LEU A 113 -2.41 8.17 -11.92
CA LEU A 113 -3.16 6.91 -12.05
C LEU A 113 -2.82 6.15 -13.34
N GLU A 114 -2.26 6.82 -14.34
CA GLU A 114 -1.75 6.17 -15.55
C GLU A 114 -0.60 5.24 -15.12
N HIS A 115 -0.76 3.94 -15.38
CA HIS A 115 0.16 2.85 -14.99
C HIS A 115 0.11 2.39 -13.53
N LEU A 116 -0.93 2.76 -12.78
CA LEU A 116 -1.21 2.17 -11.47
C LEU A 116 -1.65 0.70 -11.62
N SER A 117 -1.03 -0.21 -10.85
CA SER A 117 -1.39 -1.64 -10.86
C SER A 117 -2.04 -2.12 -9.59
N TYR A 118 -1.55 -1.66 -8.45
CA TYR A 118 -2.05 -2.07 -7.16
C TYR A 118 -2.23 -0.87 -6.25
N VAL A 119 -3.31 -0.92 -5.48
CA VAL A 119 -3.60 0.00 -4.39
C VAL A 119 -3.82 -0.85 -3.16
N ILE A 120 -2.99 -0.61 -2.15
CA ILE A 120 -3.04 -1.32 -0.88
C ILE A 120 -3.73 -0.41 0.12
N PHE A 121 -4.87 -0.89 0.61
CA PHE A 121 -5.73 -0.21 1.56
C PHE A 121 -5.48 -0.75 2.98
N ASP A 122 -4.59 -0.10 3.73
CA ASP A 122 -4.20 -0.53 5.07
C ASP A 122 -5.12 0.04 6.16
N GLU A 123 -5.47 -0.77 7.16
CA GLU A 123 -6.42 -0.42 8.22
C GLU A 123 -7.83 -0.03 7.71
N ILE A 124 -8.37 -0.83 6.77
CA ILE A 124 -9.70 -0.64 6.16
C ILE A 124 -10.85 -0.54 7.17
N HIS A 125 -10.67 -1.04 8.40
CA HIS A 125 -11.67 -0.93 9.47
C HIS A 125 -12.01 0.53 9.82
N PHE A 126 -11.15 1.50 9.46
CA PHE A 126 -11.44 2.94 9.54
C PHE A 126 -12.61 3.38 8.65
N ILE A 127 -13.12 2.53 7.75
CA ILE A 127 -14.35 2.82 6.99
C ILE A 127 -15.57 3.05 7.90
N SER A 128 -15.56 2.46 9.10
CA SER A 128 -16.64 2.62 10.09
C SER A 128 -16.46 3.85 10.99
N ASP A 129 -15.39 4.62 10.81
CA ASP A 129 -15.14 5.84 11.57
C ASP A 129 -16.16 6.93 11.18
N LEU A 130 -16.83 7.53 12.18
CA LEU A 130 -17.90 8.50 11.94
C LEU A 130 -17.40 9.79 11.29
N GLU A 131 -16.16 10.19 11.58
CA GLU A 131 -15.60 11.46 11.09
C GLU A 131 -14.80 11.28 9.80
N ARG A 132 -14.26 10.09 9.53
CA ARG A 132 -13.30 9.85 8.43
C ARG A 132 -13.65 8.69 7.52
N GLY A 133 -14.67 7.89 7.86
CA GLY A 133 -15.10 6.74 7.07
C GLY A 133 -15.50 7.09 5.65
N TYR A 134 -16.06 8.30 5.43
CA TYR A 134 -16.48 8.79 4.11
C TYR A 134 -15.35 8.98 3.08
N VAL A 135 -14.09 8.86 3.50
CA VAL A 135 -12.91 9.04 2.64
C VAL A 135 -12.60 7.78 1.82
N TRP A 136 -13.00 6.62 2.33
CA TRP A 136 -12.76 5.29 1.75
C TRP A 136 -13.73 4.99 0.61
#